data_AF-A0A061NWH0-F1
#
_entry.id   AF-A0A061NWH0-F1
#
_cell.length_a   1.000
_cell.length_b   1.000
_cell.length_c   1.000
_cell.angle_alpha   90.00
_cell.angle_beta   90.00
_cell.angle_gamma   90.00
#
_symmetry.space_group_name_H-M   'P 1'
#
loop_
_entity.id
_entity.type
_entity.pdbx_description
1 polymer ?
#
loop_
_entity_poly.entity_id
_entity_poly.type
_entity_poly.pdbx_seq_one_letter_code
_entity_poly.pdbx_strand_id
1 'polypeptide(L)' 'MEYITIQELNKVDDNNGSVRLIYSEKDIRKAVNVNVSDGVYVFKQYDLAYEKRVKLIEHIEDMWGSYH' A
#
# COMPACT_ATOMS: atom_id res chain seq x y z
N MET A 1 17.42 5.07 4.71
CA MET A 1 16.92 3.84 4.05
C MET A 1 15.41 3.93 4.04
N GLU A 2 14.77 3.70 2.88
CA GLU A 2 13.29 3.64 2.80
C GLU A 2 12.83 2.24 3.20
N TYR A 3 11.70 2.14 3.91
CA TYR A 3 11.12 0.85 4.29
C TYR A 3 9.60 0.91 4.20
N ILE A 4 9.01 -0.13 3.60
CA ILE A 4 7.56 -0.32 3.52
C ILE A 4 7.22 -1.52 4.38
N THR A 5 6.21 -1.40 5.23
CA THR A 5 5.76 -2.52 6.05
C THR A 5 4.24 -2.59 6.00
N ILE A 6 3.72 -3.69 5.47
CA ILE A 6 2.29 -4.00 5.56
C ILE A 6 1.93 -4.26 7.03
N GLN A 7 0.96 -3.53 7.54
CA GLN A 7 0.40 -3.74 8.88
C GLN A 7 -0.83 -4.64 8.80
N GLU A 8 -1.71 -4.35 7.84
CA GLU A 8 -2.96 -5.05 7.64
C GLU A 8 -3.19 -5.20 6.13
N LEU A 9 -3.53 -6.41 5.70
CA LEU A 9 -3.94 -6.71 4.32
C LEU A 9 -5.27 -7.44 4.40
N ASN A 10 -6.32 -6.80 3.88
CA ASN A 10 -7.65 -7.36 3.82
C ASN A 10 -8.04 -7.51 2.35
N LYS A 11 -7.77 -8.70 1.81
CA LYS A 11 -8.12 -9.10 0.45
C LYS A 11 -9.56 -9.64 0.45
N VAL A 12 -10.46 -8.96 -0.25
CA VAL A 12 -11.84 -9.42 -0.45
C VAL A 12 -11.90 -10.37 -1.65
N ASP A 13 -11.26 -9.97 -2.74
CA ASP A 13 -11.03 -10.78 -3.94
C ASP A 13 -9.74 -10.30 -4.65
N ASP A 14 -9.50 -10.72 -5.88
CA ASP A 14 -8.28 -10.36 -6.62
C ASP A 14 -8.19 -8.86 -6.95
N ASN A 15 -9.31 -8.16 -7.03
CA ASN A 15 -9.40 -6.75 -7.43
C ASN A 15 -9.92 -5.82 -6.34
N ASN A 16 -10.39 -6.36 -5.21
CA ASN A 16 -11.03 -5.60 -4.14
C ASN A 16 -10.42 -5.87 -2.78
N GLY A 17 -10.25 -4.81 -1.99
CA GLY A 17 -9.87 -4.90 -0.60
C GLY A 17 -9.27 -3.63 -0.03
N SER A 18 -8.48 -3.78 1.01
CA SER A 18 -7.80 -2.66 1.66
C SER A 18 -6.46 -3.07 2.26
N VAL A 19 -5.53 -2.12 2.25
CA VAL A 19 -4.20 -2.27 2.83
C VAL A 19 -3.93 -1.11 3.76
N ARG A 20 -3.40 -1.43 4.93
CA ARG A 20 -2.75 -0.47 5.80
C ARG A 20 -1.26 -0.77 5.85
N LEU A 21 -0.45 0.22 5.56
CA LEU A 21 1.01 0.09 5.56
C LEU A 21 1.67 1.25 6.30
N ILE A 22 2.89 1.03 6.78
CA ILE A 22 3.79 2.08 7.27
C ILE A 22 4.85 2.32 6.20
N TYR A 23 4.93 3.55 5.73
CA TYR A 23 6.03 4.04 4.90
C TYR A 23 7.01 4.80 5.79
N SER A 24 8.26 4.35 5.82
CA SER A 24 9.34 4.94 6.61
C SER A 24 10.41 5.55 5.71
N GLU A 25 10.71 6.83 5.88
CA GLU A 25 11.72 7.56 5.10
C GLU A 25 12.38 8.64 5.98
N LYS A 26 13.72 8.66 6.03
CA LYS A 26 14.50 9.70 6.71
C LYS A 26 13.94 10.06 8.10
N ASP A 27 13.72 9.03 8.92
CA ASP A 27 13.17 9.10 10.29
C ASP A 27 11.68 9.46 10.42
N ILE A 28 10.99 9.71 9.31
CA ILE A 28 9.55 9.91 9.30
C ILE A 28 8.86 8.58 9.04
N ARG A 29 7.87 8.23 9.88
CA ARG A 29 6.97 7.09 9.66
C ARG A 29 5.57 7.60 9.39
N LYS A 30 4.98 7.16 8.27
CA LYS A 30 3.62 7.54 7.87
C LYS A 30 2.78 6.29 7.73
N ALA A 31 1.63 6.28 8.39
CA ALA A 31 0.59 5.29 8.09
C ALA A 31 -0.11 5.68 6.79
N VAL A 32 -0.24 4.74 5.87
CA VAL A 32 -0.91 4.93 4.59
C VAL A 32 -2.01 3.89 4.50
N ASN A 33 -3.22 4.37 4.23
CA ASN A 33 -4.39 3.53 3.98
C ASN A 33 -4.67 3.55 2.48
N VAL A 34 -4.68 2.36 1.88
CA VAL A 34 -4.92 2.14 0.46
C VAL A 34 -6.17 1.30 0.32
N ASN A 35 -7.18 1.82 -0.37
CA ASN A 35 -8.32 1.02 -0.79
C ASN A 35 -8.07 0.52 -2.21
N VAL A 36 -8.33 -0.76 -2.45
CA VAL A 36 -8.32 -1.35 -3.80
C VAL A 36 -9.77 -1.61 -4.17
N SER A 37 -10.23 -0.99 -5.25
CA SER A 37 -11.59 -1.16 -5.77
C SER A 37 -11.51 -1.37 -7.26
N ASP A 38 -11.95 -2.53 -7.74
CA ASP A 38 -11.85 -2.95 -9.14
C ASP A 38 -10.44 -2.74 -9.73
N GLY A 39 -9.40 -3.11 -8.97
CA GLY A 39 -7.99 -2.98 -9.35
C GLY A 39 -7.42 -1.56 -9.25
N VAL A 40 -8.23 -0.58 -8.83
CA VAL A 40 -7.78 0.80 -8.66
C VAL A 40 -7.32 1.06 -7.22
N TYR A 41 -6.08 1.53 -7.08
CA TYR A 41 -5.48 1.87 -5.78
C TYR A 41 -5.75 3.33 -5.39
N VAL A 42 -6.52 3.52 -4.33
CA VAL A 42 -6.90 4.84 -3.80
C VAL A 42 -6.23 5.09 -2.45
N PHE A 43 -5.31 6.05 -2.42
CA PHE A 43 -4.59 6.48 -1.22
C PHE A 43 -5.41 7.52 -0.46
N LYS A 44 -5.94 7.16 0.72
CA LYS A 44 -6.90 8.02 1.46
C LYS A 44 -6.27 9.15 2.26
N GLN A 45 -4.96 9.11 2.49
CA GLN A 45 -4.26 10.07 3.33
C GLN A 45 -2.91 10.37 2.69
N TYR A 46 -2.57 11.67 2.63
CA TYR A 46 -1.33 12.25 2.12
C TYR A 46 -1.20 12.40 0.60
N ASP A 47 -0.69 13.57 0.21
CA ASP A 47 -0.18 13.81 -1.13
C ASP A 47 1.20 13.15 -1.26
N LEU A 48 1.20 11.84 -1.49
CA LEU A 48 2.42 11.12 -1.83
C LEU A 48 2.82 11.47 -3.26
N ALA A 49 4.10 11.80 -3.46
CA ALA A 49 4.67 11.95 -4.79
C ALA A 49 4.40 10.68 -5.62
N TYR A 50 4.24 10.85 -6.94
CA TYR A 50 3.90 9.76 -7.86
C TYR A 50 4.83 8.55 -7.71
N GLU A 51 6.15 8.78 -7.68
CA GLU A 51 7.17 7.74 -7.50
C GLU A 51 6.97 6.90 -6.23
N LYS A 52 6.43 7.50 -5.16
CA LYS A 52 6.18 6.82 -3.89
C LYS A 52 4.92 5.97 -3.99
N ARG A 53 3.89 6.45 -4.69
CA ARG A 53 2.67 5.67 -4.92
C ARG A 53 2.98 4.41 -5.72
N VAL A 54 3.79 4.52 -6.77
CA VAL A 54 4.22 3.37 -7.59
C VAL A 54 4.92 2.32 -6.72
N LYS A 55 5.95 2.71 -5.96
CA LYS A 55 6.66 1.78 -5.05
C LYS A 55 5.72 1.09 -4.04
N LEU A 56 4.72 1.81 -3.53
CA LEU A 56 3.73 1.24 -2.62
C LEU A 56 2.81 0.25 -3.31
N ILE A 57 2.37 0.55 -4.54
CA ILE A 57 1.53 -0.36 -5.34
C ILE A 57 2.30 -1.65 -5.64
N GLU A 58 3.53 -1.55 -6.15
CA GLU A 58 4.38 -2.73 -6.44
C GLU A 58 4.54 -3.61 -5.19
N HIS A 59 4.81 -3.01 -4.04
CA HIS A 59 4.94 -3.76 -2.79
C HIS A 59 3.62 -4.38 -2.32
N ILE A 60 2.48 -3.72 -2.56
CA ILE A 60 1.17 -4.28 -2.29
C ILE A 60 0.92 -5.48 -3.20
N GLU A 61 1.17 -5.37 -4.50
CA GLU A 61 0.96 -6.44 -5.49
C GLU A 61 1.80 -7.68 -5.20
N ASP A 62 3.07 -7.51 -4.87
CA ASP A 62 3.96 -8.60 -4.46
C ASP A 62 3.38 -9.40 -3.27
N MET A 63 2.84 -8.69 -2.27
CA MET A 63 2.23 -9.30 -1.10
C MET A 63 0.85 -9.90 -1.41
N TRP A 64 0.07 -9.26 -2.29
CA TRP A 64 -1.28 -9.66 -2.67
C TRP A 64 -1.29 -10.94 -3.49
N GLY A 65 -0.33 -11.08 -4.43
CA GLY A 65 -0.12 -12.28 -5.21
C GLY A 65 0.48 -13.45 -4.42
N SER A 66 1.18 -13.15 -3.32
CA SER A 66 1.76 -14.16 -2.42
C SER A 66 0.74 -14.77 -1.44
N TYR A 67 -0.45 -14.18 -1.29
CA TYR A 67 -1.53 -14.70 -0.43
C TYR A 67 -2.35 -15.74 -1.22
N HIS A 68 -1.92 -17.00 -1.16
CA HIS A 68 -2.64 -18.17 -1.69
C HIS A 68 -3.39 -18.93 -0.60
#